data_AF-A0A5Q2FCR7-F1
#
_entry.id   AF-A0A5Q2FCR7-F1
#
_cell.length_a   1.000
_cell.length_b   1.000
_cell.length_c   1.000
_cell.angle_alpha   90.00
_cell.angle_beta   90.00
_cell.angle_gamma   90.00
#
_symmetry.space_group_name_H-M   'P 1'
#
loop_
_entity.id
_entity.type
_entity.pdbx_description
1 polymer ?
#
loop_
_entity_poly.entity_id
_entity_poly.type
_entity_poly.pdbx_seq_one_letter_code
_entity_poly.pdbx_strand_id
1 'polypeptide(L)'
;MPERRQRAWVTWTLVGVIVVLLVATFTIARAMAPGAQFGGTDSAAVTALAGNGVTPWFQPVFRVGSAEIESGLFAAQAALGGAVLGWAIGRLQSRREIRRLREGRPDAESAAGPAAESREG
;
A
#
# COMPACT_ATOMS: atom_id res chain seq x y z
N MET A 1 -25.52 19.31 5.73
CA MET A 1 -24.12 18.83 5.61
C MET A 1 -24.04 17.31 5.32
N PRO A 2 -24.45 16.79 4.13
CA PRO A 2 -24.40 15.35 3.82
C PRO A 2 -23.11 14.84 3.13
N GLU A 3 -22.36 15.72 2.46
CA GLU A 3 -21.24 15.38 1.55
C GLU A 3 -20.10 14.53 2.16
N ARG A 4 -19.77 14.76 3.44
CA ARG A 4 -18.67 14.02 4.12
C ARG A 4 -19.03 12.56 4.40
N ARG A 5 -20.30 12.30 4.70
CA ARG A 5 -20.80 10.96 5.07
C ARG A 5 -20.84 10.04 3.84
N GLN A 6 -21.17 10.60 2.67
CA GLN A 6 -21.25 9.89 1.41
C GLN A 6 -19.86 9.43 0.91
N ARG A 7 -18.83 10.31 1.00
CA ARG A 7 -17.44 9.93 0.66
C ARG A 7 -16.85 8.88 1.59
N ALA A 8 -17.13 8.97 2.90
CA ALA A 8 -16.67 7.96 3.85
C ALA A 8 -17.31 6.59 3.56
N TRP A 9 -18.62 6.56 3.29
CA TRP A 9 -19.32 5.32 2.95
C TRP A 9 -18.78 4.66 1.69
N VAL A 10 -18.60 5.44 0.60
CA VAL A 10 -18.02 4.90 -0.65
C VAL A 10 -16.63 4.33 -0.42
N THR A 11 -15.76 5.04 0.31
CA THR A 11 -14.41 4.53 0.65
C THR A 11 -14.48 3.23 1.44
N TRP A 12 -15.34 3.15 2.47
CA TRP A 12 -15.48 1.94 3.27
C TRP A 12 -16.09 0.77 2.47
N THR A 13 -17.06 1.04 1.61
CA THR A 13 -17.60 0.03 0.68
C THR A 13 -16.52 -0.47 -0.27
N LEU A 14 -15.73 0.43 -0.85
CA LEU A 14 -14.69 0.07 -1.81
C LEU A 14 -13.54 -0.71 -1.15
N VAL A 15 -13.12 -0.31 0.05
CA VAL A 15 -12.19 -1.08 0.89
C VAL A 15 -12.78 -2.45 1.22
N GLY A 16 -14.05 -2.51 1.60
CA GLY A 16 -14.74 -3.77 1.87
C GLY A 16 -14.75 -4.71 0.66
N VAL A 17 -15.05 -4.20 -0.53
CA VAL A 17 -15.01 -4.96 -1.79
C VAL A 17 -13.60 -5.48 -2.08
N ILE A 18 -12.57 -4.65 -1.93
CA ILE A 18 -11.18 -5.06 -2.13
C ILE A 18 -10.80 -6.19 -1.16
N VAL A 19 -11.17 -6.06 0.12
CA VAL A 19 -10.90 -7.09 1.14
C VAL A 19 -11.63 -8.39 0.81
N VAL A 20 -12.90 -8.32 0.40
CA VAL A 20 -13.67 -9.50 -0.01
C VAL A 20 -13.02 -10.19 -1.21
N LEU A 21 -12.59 -9.43 -2.23
CA LEU A 21 -11.92 -9.98 -3.40
C LEU A 21 -10.58 -10.66 -3.05
N LEU A 22 -9.81 -10.05 -2.14
CA LEU A 22 -8.55 -10.64 -1.64
C LEU A 22 -8.80 -11.96 -0.91
N VAL A 23 -9.76 -11.98 0.02
CA VAL A 23 -10.11 -13.18 0.79
C VAL A 23 -10.68 -14.27 -0.12
N ALA A 24 -11.58 -13.92 -1.05
CA ALA A 24 -12.15 -14.86 -2.01
C ALA A 24 -11.05 -15.48 -2.89
N THR A 25 -10.16 -14.67 -3.44
CA THR A 25 -9.06 -15.18 -4.29
C THR A 25 -8.12 -16.10 -3.49
N PHE A 26 -7.77 -15.70 -2.25
CA PHE A 26 -6.91 -16.51 -1.39
C PHE A 26 -7.55 -17.84 -0.98
N THR A 27 -8.83 -17.82 -0.62
CA THR A 27 -9.57 -19.03 -0.21
C THR A 27 -9.79 -19.98 -1.39
N ILE A 28 -10.14 -19.48 -2.57
CA ILE A 28 -10.27 -20.27 -3.81
C ILE A 28 -8.92 -20.91 -4.17
N ALA A 29 -7.83 -20.14 -4.16
CA ALA A 29 -6.49 -20.65 -4.45
C ALA A 29 -6.08 -21.77 -3.49
N ARG A 30 -6.33 -21.58 -2.18
CA ARG A 30 -6.03 -22.59 -1.15
C ARG A 30 -6.90 -23.85 -1.27
N ALA A 31 -8.16 -23.72 -1.72
CA ALA A 31 -9.06 -24.85 -1.93
C ALA A 31 -8.67 -25.68 -3.16
N MET A 32 -8.22 -25.03 -4.23
CA MET A 32 -7.79 -25.73 -5.45
C MET A 32 -6.42 -26.40 -5.31
N ALA A 33 -5.53 -25.88 -4.47
CA ALA A 33 -4.19 -26.43 -4.26
C ALA A 33 -3.84 -26.52 -2.77
N PRO A 34 -4.46 -27.46 -2.03
CA PRO A 34 -4.23 -27.61 -0.59
C PRO A 34 -2.76 -27.98 -0.31
N GLY A 35 -2.09 -27.17 0.50
CA GLY A 35 -0.67 -27.37 0.84
C GLY A 35 0.31 -26.84 -0.21
N ALA A 36 -0.14 -26.15 -1.26
CA ALA A 36 0.75 -25.49 -2.20
C ALA A 36 1.55 -24.38 -1.51
N GLN A 37 2.87 -24.51 -1.59
CA GLN A 37 3.78 -23.43 -1.27
C GLN A 37 3.61 -22.32 -2.32
N PHE A 38 3.45 -21.08 -1.87
CA PHE A 38 3.40 -19.91 -2.75
C PHE A 38 4.79 -19.67 -3.34
N GLY A 39 5.11 -20.40 -4.40
CA GLY A 39 6.30 -20.19 -5.22
C GLY A 39 6.04 -19.14 -6.30
N GLY A 40 7.11 -18.56 -6.84
CA GLY A 40 7.02 -17.67 -7.99
C GLY A 40 6.31 -18.36 -9.17
N THR A 41 5.55 -17.60 -9.96
CA THR A 41 4.77 -18.10 -11.10
C THR A 41 5.59 -18.94 -12.08
N ASP A 42 6.88 -18.64 -12.19
CA ASP A 42 7.80 -19.33 -13.11
C ASP A 42 8.09 -20.76 -12.67
N SER A 43 8.05 -21.05 -11.36
CA SER A 43 8.25 -22.40 -10.85
C SER A 43 7.14 -23.36 -11.29
N ALA A 44 5.88 -22.89 -11.29
CA ALA A 44 4.74 -23.65 -11.79
C ALA A 44 4.83 -23.90 -13.31
N ALA A 45 5.29 -22.91 -14.07
CA ALA A 45 5.49 -23.02 -15.51
C ALA A 45 6.55 -24.09 -15.84
N VAL A 46 7.70 -24.06 -15.15
CA VAL A 46 8.78 -25.04 -15.36
C VAL A 46 8.32 -26.46 -15.06
N THR A 47 7.57 -26.70 -13.99
CA THR A 47 7.02 -28.02 -13.68
C THR A 47 6.06 -28.52 -14.75
N ALA A 48 5.21 -27.66 -15.30
CA ALA A 48 4.29 -28.03 -16.40
C ALA A 48 5.04 -28.33 -17.72
N LEU A 49 6.15 -27.62 -17.97
CA LEU A 49 6.98 -27.78 -19.17
C LEU A 49 7.88 -29.02 -19.12
N ALA A 50 8.27 -29.48 -17.92
CA ALA A 50 9.15 -30.64 -17.74
C ALA A 50 8.58 -31.95 -18.33
N GLY A 51 7.26 -32.08 -18.43
CA GLY A 51 6.60 -33.25 -19.03
C GLY A 51 6.59 -33.27 -20.57
N ASN A 52 6.92 -32.16 -21.22
CA ASN A 52 6.77 -31.99 -22.67
C ASN A 52 8.11 -32.06 -23.44
N GLY A 53 9.19 -32.48 -22.80
CA GLY A 53 10.52 -32.58 -23.43
C GLY A 53 11.14 -31.24 -23.81
N VAL A 54 10.62 -30.13 -23.29
CA VAL A 54 11.12 -28.78 -23.58
C VAL A 54 12.40 -28.53 -22.79
N THR A 55 13.48 -28.22 -23.50
CA THR A 55 14.76 -27.86 -22.87
C THR A 55 14.77 -26.38 -22.48
N PRO A 56 15.19 -26.03 -21.25
CA PRO A 56 15.34 -24.64 -20.84
C PRO A 56 16.38 -23.94 -21.72
N TRP A 57 15.97 -22.87 -22.39
CA TRP A 57 16.86 -22.03 -23.22
C TRP A 57 17.72 -21.07 -22.40
N PHE A 58 17.47 -20.99 -21.09
CA PHE A 58 18.24 -20.20 -20.14
C PHE A 58 18.32 -20.94 -18.79
N GLN A 59 19.49 -20.92 -18.17
CA GLN A 59 19.69 -21.37 -16.80
C GLN A 59 20.06 -20.16 -15.93
N PRO A 60 19.42 -20.00 -14.75
CA PRO A 60 19.78 -18.92 -13.85
C PRO A 60 21.27 -19.01 -13.48
N VAL A 61 22.02 -17.95 -13.77
CA VAL A 61 23.47 -17.86 -13.45
C VAL A 61 23.69 -17.89 -11.93
N PHE A 62 22.67 -17.50 -11.16
CA PHE A 62 22.65 -17.55 -9.70
C PHE A 62 21.30 -18.12 -9.24
N ARG A 63 21.34 -19.20 -8.46
CA ARG A 63 20.19 -19.67 -7.68
C ARG A 63 20.51 -19.52 -6.20
N VAL A 64 19.61 -18.84 -5.49
CA VAL A 64 19.63 -18.89 -4.03
C VAL A 64 19.21 -20.31 -3.65
N GLY A 65 20.12 -21.09 -3.05
CA GLY A 65 19.93 -22.52 -2.80
C GLY A 65 18.81 -22.89 -1.82
N SER A 66 18.09 -21.91 -1.25
CA SER A 66 16.92 -22.12 -0.39
C SER A 66 15.76 -21.21 -0.80
N ALA A 67 14.58 -21.82 -0.91
CA ALA A 67 13.30 -21.13 -1.13
C ALA A 67 12.92 -20.17 0.02
N GLU A 68 13.46 -20.39 1.23
CA GLU A 68 13.21 -19.54 2.39
C GLU A 68 13.92 -18.20 2.24
N ILE A 69 15.11 -18.19 1.62
CA ILE A 69 15.85 -16.96 1.39
C ILE A 69 15.22 -16.18 0.23
N GLU A 70 14.74 -16.86 -0.82
CA GLU A 70 14.02 -16.23 -1.93
C GLU A 70 12.74 -15.54 -1.43
N SER A 71 11.91 -16.25 -0.66
CA SER A 71 10.71 -15.68 -0.04
C SER A 71 11.02 -14.60 0.99
N GLY A 72 12.11 -14.75 1.76
CA GLY A 72 12.60 -13.73 2.69
C GLY A 72 13.03 -12.43 1.99
N LEU A 73 13.69 -12.53 0.83
CA LEU A 73 14.06 -11.36 0.03
C LEU A 73 12.83 -10.64 -0.53
N PHE A 74 11.85 -11.40 -1.02
CA PHE A 74 10.56 -10.84 -1.45
C PHE A 74 9.82 -10.14 -0.29
N ALA A 75 9.79 -10.76 0.90
CA ALA A 75 9.19 -10.17 2.09
C ALA A 75 9.92 -8.88 2.51
N ALA A 76 11.25 -8.84 2.42
CA ALA A 76 12.04 -7.63 2.69
C ALA A 76 11.73 -6.51 1.70
N GLN A 77 11.62 -6.83 0.40
CA GLN A 77 11.22 -5.86 -0.63
C GLN A 77 9.81 -5.32 -0.37
N ALA A 78 8.87 -6.20 0.00
CA ALA A 78 7.50 -5.80 0.35
C ALA A 78 7.47 -4.89 1.59
N ALA A 79 8.25 -5.21 2.62
CA ALA A 79 8.35 -4.41 3.84
C ALA A 79 8.91 -3.00 3.55
N LEU A 80 9.99 -2.91 2.75
CA LEU A 80 10.56 -1.63 2.32
C LEU A 80 9.58 -0.82 1.47
N GLY A 81 8.91 -1.45 0.50
CA GLY A 81 7.90 -0.80 -0.32
C GLY A 81 6.73 -0.27 0.51
N GLY A 82 6.25 -1.06 1.48
CA GLY A 82 5.21 -0.66 2.42
C GLY A 82 5.63 0.53 3.30
N ALA A 83 6.87 0.53 3.81
CA ALA A 83 7.40 1.63 4.61
C ALA A 83 7.48 2.95 3.81
N VAL A 84 8.00 2.90 2.58
CA VAL A 84 8.08 4.07 1.68
C VAL A 84 6.68 4.59 1.35
N LEU A 85 5.75 3.70 0.99
CA LEU A 85 4.37 4.07 0.67
C LEU A 85 3.67 4.70 1.87
N GLY A 86 3.83 4.11 3.07
CA GLY A 86 3.27 4.63 4.31
C GLY A 86 3.80 6.04 4.63
N TRP A 87 5.12 6.24 4.51
CA TRP A 87 5.74 7.56 4.69
C TRP A 87 5.23 8.59 3.68
N ALA A 88 5.10 8.22 2.40
CA ALA A 88 4.60 9.11 1.35
C ALA A 88 3.16 9.55 1.60
N ILE A 89 2.28 8.59 1.96
CA ILE A 89 0.89 8.85 2.32
C ILE A 89 0.82 9.77 3.55
N GLY A 90 1.61 9.49 4.59
CA GLY A 90 1.66 10.32 5.81
C GLY A 90 2.12 11.75 5.51
N ARG A 91 3.17 11.93 4.70
CA ARG A 91 3.68 13.24 4.28
C ARG A 91 2.66 14.02 3.47
N LEU A 92 1.88 13.36 2.60
CA LEU A 92 0.83 14.01 1.83
C LEU A 92 -0.33 14.47 2.71
N GLN A 93 -0.73 13.66 3.71
CA GLN A 93 -1.76 14.05 4.68
C GLN A 93 -1.31 15.24 5.55
N SER A 94 -0.07 15.21 6.04
CA SER A 94 0.51 16.31 6.82
C SER A 94 0.51 17.64 6.07
N ARG A 95 0.82 17.65 4.76
CA ARG A 95 0.75 18.86 3.93
C ARG A 95 -0.67 19.42 3.84
N ARG A 96 -1.68 18.56 3.78
CA ARG A 96 -3.10 18.98 3.77
C ARG A 96 -3.52 19.54 5.13
N GLU A 97 -3.05 18.95 6.23
CA GLU A 97 -3.26 19.44 7.59
C GLU A 97 -2.68 20.86 7.76
N ILE A 98 -1.40 21.04 7.41
CA ILE A 98 -0.70 22.33 7.52
C ILE A 98 -1.38 23.42 6.68
N ARG A 99 -1.84 23.08 5.46
CA ARG A 99 -2.56 24.03 4.61
C ARG A 99 -3.87 24.49 5.25
N ARG A 100 -4.64 23.58 5.85
CA ARG A 100 -5.88 23.92 6.58
C ARG A 100 -5.62 24.80 7.81
N LEU A 101 -4.58 24.47 8.58
CA LEU A 101 -4.18 25.27 9.74
C LEU A 101 -3.75 26.69 9.34
N ARG A 102 -3.07 26.84 8.20
CA ARG A 102 -2.63 28.13 7.69
C ARG A 102 -3.78 28.96 7.11
N GLU A 103 -4.78 28.31 6.51
CA GLU A 103 -6.00 28.94 6.00
C GLU A 103 -6.96 29.37 7.12
N GLY A 104 -6.93 28.75 8.30
CA GLY A 104 -7.75 29.15 9.45
C GLY A 104 -7.16 30.23 10.37
N ARG A 105 -5.89 30.62 10.16
CA ARG A 105 -5.16 31.62 10.94
C ARG A 105 -5.08 33.07 10.37
N PRO A 106 -5.44 33.42 9.13
CA PRO A 106 -5.30 34.80 8.63
C PRO A 106 -6.22 35.81 9.33
N ASP A 107 -7.40 35.37 9.74
CA ASP A 107 -8.45 36.28 10.23
C ASP A 107 -8.26 36.61 11.72
N ALA A 108 -7.65 35.71 12.49
CA ALA A 108 -7.40 35.89 13.93
C ALA A 108 -6.23 36.85 14.20
N GLU A 109 -5.22 36.88 13.34
CA GLU A 109 -4.06 37.78 13.46
C GLU A 109 -4.39 39.18 12.90
N SER A 110 -5.21 39.26 11.85
CA SER A 110 -5.71 40.54 11.32
C SER A 110 -6.73 41.22 12.24
N ALA A 111 -7.42 40.49 13.12
CA ALA A 111 -8.31 41.06 14.13
C ALA A 111 -7.58 41.54 15.40
N ALA A 112 -6.30 41.21 15.56
CA ALA A 112 -5.50 41.52 16.75
C ALA A 112 -4.52 42.70 16.56
N GLY A 113 -4.30 43.19 15.34
CA GLY A 113 -3.60 44.47 15.10
C GLY A 113 -4.61 45.58 14.77
N PRO A 114 -4.35 46.88 14.99
CA PRO A 114 -3.35 47.59 15.81
C PRO A 114 -3.97 48.20 17.10
N ALA A 115 -4.95 47.53 17.74
CA ALA A 115 -5.64 48.07 18.93
C ALA A 115 -4.77 48.12 20.21
N ALA A 116 -3.61 47.45 20.22
CA ALA A 116 -2.68 47.44 21.35
C ALA A 116 -1.70 48.63 21.34
N GLU A 117 -1.49 49.28 20.19
CA GLU A 117 -0.50 50.37 20.06
C GLU A 117 -1.08 51.76 20.37
N SER A 118 -2.41 51.89 20.46
CA SER A 118 -3.10 53.16 20.70
C SER A 118 -3.53 53.39 22.16
N ARG A 119 -2.97 52.64 23.13
CA ARG A 119 -3.33 52.76 24.57
C ARG A 119 -2.23 53.34 25.46
N GLU A 120 -1.09 53.78 24.90
CA GLU A 120 0.03 54.37 25.65
C GLU A 120 0.39 55.81 25.24
N GLY A 121 -0.53 56.56 24.61
CA GLY A 121 -0.34 57.97 24.23
C GLY A 121 -1.07 58.94 25.14
#